data_AF-A0A8T3CBL1-F1
#
_entry.id   AF-A0A8T3CBL1-F1
#
_cell.length_a   1.000
_cell.length_b   1.000
_cell.length_c   1.000
_cell.angle_alpha   90.00
_cell.angle_beta   90.00
_cell.angle_gamma   90.00
#
_symmetry.space_group_name_H-M   'P 1'
#
loop_
_entity.id
_entity.type
_entity.pdbx_description
1 polymer ?
#
loop_
_entity_poly.entity_id
_entity_poly.type
_entity_poly.pdbx_seq_one_letter_code
_entity_poly.pdbx_strand_id
1 'polypeptide(L)'
;MGASHSSPTANSIHEFTVKDCSGKAVDLGLYKGKVLLVVNVASKCGLTDNNYTQLTELYNKYRNKGLIFLFNSILFLYVRVNGPDTAPVYNFLKANKGGFFGSRIKWNFTKFLIDRDGKVLHRYSPTTAPLSIERDIQKALGEI
;
A
#
# COMPACT_ATOMS: atom_id res chain seq x y z
N MET A 1 -10.69 -27.12 4.16
CA MET A 1 -10.10 -26.27 3.09
C MET A 1 -10.27 -24.82 3.54
N GLY A 2 -9.17 -24.14 3.89
CA GLY A 2 -9.16 -22.99 4.80
C GLY A 2 -9.63 -21.69 4.17
N ALA A 3 -10.70 -21.13 4.71
CA ALA A 3 -11.06 -19.74 4.52
C ALA A 3 -10.09 -18.87 5.34
N SER A 4 -9.30 -18.03 4.68
CA SER A 4 -8.57 -16.95 5.35
C SER A 4 -9.55 -15.84 5.71
N HIS A 5 -10.29 -16.05 6.80
CA HIS A 5 -11.10 -15.03 7.45
C HIS A 5 -10.18 -13.96 8.00
N SER A 6 -10.10 -12.81 7.33
CA SER A 6 -9.57 -11.60 7.96
C SER A 6 -10.73 -10.93 8.68
N SER A 7 -10.56 -10.74 9.99
CA SER A 7 -11.54 -10.17 10.89
C SER A 7 -11.74 -8.67 10.61
N PRO A 8 -12.95 -8.10 10.76
CA PRO A 8 -13.23 -6.65 10.68
C PRO A 8 -12.54 -5.79 11.76
N THR A 9 -11.53 -6.34 12.43
CA THR A 9 -10.87 -5.79 13.64
C THR A 9 -9.34 -5.77 13.55
N ALA A 10 -8.75 -6.03 12.37
CA ALA A 10 -7.29 -6.05 12.22
C ALA A 10 -6.70 -4.67 12.57
N ASN A 11 -5.67 -4.65 13.41
CA ASN A 11 -5.01 -3.43 13.88
C ASN A 11 -3.74 -3.11 13.09
N SER A 12 -3.24 -4.09 12.33
CA SER A 12 -2.00 -3.99 11.58
C SER A 12 -2.12 -4.69 10.22
N ILE A 13 -1.45 -4.12 9.21
CA ILE A 13 -1.30 -4.78 7.90
C ILE A 13 -0.51 -6.11 8.00
N HIS A 14 0.25 -6.30 9.08
CA HIS A 14 1.05 -7.50 9.33
C HIS A 14 0.21 -8.73 9.71
N GLU A 15 -1.10 -8.57 9.89
CA GLU A 15 -2.04 -9.67 10.17
C GLU A 15 -2.61 -10.32 8.90
N PHE A 16 -2.27 -9.80 7.72
CA PHE A 16 -2.82 -10.27 6.45
C PHE A 16 -1.82 -11.15 5.68
N THR A 17 -2.35 -12.20 5.08
CA THR A 17 -1.68 -12.98 4.02
C THR A 17 -2.30 -12.63 2.68
N VAL A 18 -1.46 -12.38 1.69
CA VAL A 18 -1.87 -11.96 0.34
C VAL A 18 -1.31 -12.94 -0.69
N LYS A 19 -1.82 -12.92 -1.93
CA LYS A 19 -1.30 -13.76 -3.01
C LYS A 19 -0.48 -12.93 -3.99
N ASP A 20 0.78 -13.27 -4.18
CA ASP A 20 1.63 -12.62 -5.17
C ASP A 20 1.20 -12.90 -6.62
N CYS A 21 1.91 -12.33 -7.59
CA CYS A 21 1.64 -12.54 -9.02
C CYS A 21 1.74 -13.99 -9.50
N SER A 22 2.42 -14.87 -8.75
CA SER A 22 2.49 -16.31 -9.01
C SER A 22 1.37 -17.10 -8.32
N GLY A 23 0.52 -16.44 -7.53
CA GLY A 23 -0.53 -17.06 -6.73
C GLY A 23 -0.04 -17.62 -5.39
N LYS A 24 1.24 -17.42 -5.04
CA LYS A 24 1.83 -17.88 -3.78
C LYS A 24 1.39 -16.99 -2.64
N ALA A 25 1.06 -17.61 -1.50
CA ALA A 25 0.77 -16.90 -0.27
C ALA A 25 2.01 -16.19 0.28
N VAL A 26 1.88 -14.89 0.55
CA VAL A 26 2.87 -14.02 1.16
C VAL A 26 2.28 -13.48 2.45
N ASP A 27 2.88 -13.86 3.57
CA ASP A 27 2.55 -13.32 4.89
C ASP A 27 3.15 -11.90 5.01
N LEU A 28 2.29 -10.89 5.20
CA LEU A 28 2.76 -9.51 5.36
C LEU A 28 3.45 -9.29 6.71
N GLY A 29 3.34 -10.21 7.66
CA GLY A 29 4.11 -10.23 8.91
C GLY A 29 5.62 -10.24 8.71
N LEU A 30 6.09 -10.69 7.53
CA LEU A 30 7.51 -10.63 7.12
C LEU A 30 8.05 -9.20 7.06
N TYR A 31 7.17 -8.19 6.94
CA TYR A 31 7.55 -6.79 6.84
C TYR A 31 7.51 -6.01 8.17
N LYS A 32 7.30 -6.70 9.31
CA LYS A 32 7.37 -6.08 10.63
C LYS A 32 8.68 -5.32 10.83
N GLY A 33 8.59 -4.11 11.41
CA GLY A 33 9.74 -3.23 11.62
C GLY A 33 10.16 -2.43 10.38
N LYS A 34 9.50 -2.60 9.23
CA LYS A 34 9.75 -1.83 8.01
C LYS A 34 8.66 -0.79 7.78
N VAL A 35 9.02 0.30 7.13
CA VAL A 35 8.05 1.28 6.62
C VAL A 35 7.57 0.79 5.27
N LEU A 36 6.26 0.78 5.03
CA LEU A 36 5.70 0.29 3.76
C LEU A 36 5.04 1.43 2.99
N LEU A 37 5.27 1.47 1.68
CA LEU A 37 4.49 2.28 0.76
C LEU A 37 3.68 1.36 -0.15
N VAL A 38 2.38 1.25 0.12
CA VAL A 38 1.45 0.46 -0.69
C VAL A 38 0.86 1.35 -1.78
N VAL A 39 0.99 0.96 -3.04
CA VAL A 39 0.49 1.74 -4.18
C VAL A 39 -0.35 0.87 -5.12
N ASN A 40 -1.56 1.31 -5.44
CA ASN A 40 -2.33 0.66 -6.50
C ASN A 40 -1.91 1.20 -7.87
N VAL A 41 -1.11 0.46 -8.62
CA VAL A 41 -0.60 0.82 -9.94
C VAL A 41 -1.47 0.26 -11.08
N ALA A 42 -1.33 0.88 -12.25
CA ALA A 42 -1.85 0.38 -13.52
C ALA A 42 -0.85 0.72 -14.64
N SER A 43 -0.79 -0.10 -15.68
CA SER A 43 0.16 0.04 -16.80
C SER A 43 -0.36 0.94 -17.94
N LYS A 44 -1.68 1.14 -18.07
CA LYS A 44 -2.31 1.96 -19.11
C LYS A 44 -3.13 3.09 -18.49
N CYS A 45 -2.46 4.15 -18.05
CA CYS A 45 -3.10 5.32 -17.44
C CYS A 45 -2.29 6.60 -17.72
N GLY A 46 -2.95 7.76 -17.87
CA GLY A 46 -2.28 9.06 -18.09
C GLY A 46 -1.40 9.54 -16.92
N LEU A 47 -1.43 8.85 -15.79
CA LEU A 47 -0.58 9.13 -14.62
C LEU A 47 0.66 8.24 -14.52
N THR A 48 0.81 7.28 -15.44
CA THR A 48 1.80 6.19 -15.37
C THR A 48 3.23 6.74 -15.34
N ASP A 49 3.63 7.48 -16.37
CA ASP A 49 5.03 7.85 -16.56
C ASP A 49 5.57 8.69 -15.41
N ASN A 50 4.82 9.71 -15.00
CA ASN A 50 5.21 10.57 -13.89
C ASN A 50 5.26 9.79 -12.56
N ASN A 51 4.25 8.98 -12.27
CA ASN A 51 4.24 8.21 -11.02
C ASN A 51 5.38 7.18 -10.98
N TYR A 52 5.59 6.40 -12.04
CA TYR A 52 6.65 5.40 -12.06
C TYR A 52 8.05 6.04 -11.97
N THR A 53 8.27 7.17 -12.64
CA THR A 53 9.54 7.91 -12.55
C THR A 53 9.83 8.30 -11.11
N GLN A 54 8.89 8.99 -10.46
CA GLN A 54 9.07 9.46 -9.09
C GLN A 54 9.10 8.34 -8.05
N LEU A 55 8.32 7.26 -8.23
CA LEU A 55 8.38 6.08 -7.36
C LEU A 55 9.72 5.35 -7.49
N THR A 56 10.29 5.29 -8.69
CA THR A 56 11.62 4.69 -8.93
C THR A 56 12.71 5.50 -8.25
N GLU A 57 12.62 6.84 -8.29
CA GLU A 57 13.54 7.71 -7.58
C GLU A 57 13.52 7.47 -6.06
N LEU A 58 12.32 7.48 -5.46
CA LEU A 58 12.18 7.16 -4.02
C LEU A 58 12.66 5.75 -3.70
N TYR A 59 12.36 4.76 -4.54
CA TYR A 59 12.86 3.40 -4.38
C TYR A 59 14.38 3.38 -4.34
N ASN A 60 15.06 3.99 -5.31
CA ASN A 60 16.52 4.02 -5.34
C ASN A 60 17.12 4.71 -4.12
N LYS A 61 16.48 5.77 -3.61
CA LYS A 61 16.93 6.52 -2.44
C LYS A 61 16.75 5.77 -1.12
N TYR A 62 15.66 5.03 -0.96
CA TYR A 62 15.25 4.46 0.34
C TYR A 62 15.25 2.93 0.42
N ARG A 63 15.51 2.19 -0.67
CA ARG A 63 15.51 0.71 -0.69
C ARG A 63 16.42 0.08 0.36
N ASN A 64 17.54 0.72 0.69
CA ASN A 64 18.50 0.24 1.68
C ASN A 64 18.25 0.83 3.09
N LYS A 65 17.24 1.67 3.24
CA LYS A 65 16.94 2.41 4.49
C LYS A 65 15.72 1.88 5.24
N GLY A 66 15.14 0.78 4.78
CA GLY A 66 14.00 0.12 5.44
C GLY A 66 12.62 0.54 4.92
N LEU A 67 12.56 1.22 3.77
CA LEU A 67 11.32 1.44 3.02
C LEU A 67 11.07 0.28 2.05
N ILE A 68 9.88 -0.31 2.08
CA ILE A 68 9.45 -1.37 1.16
C ILE A 68 8.27 -0.88 0.34
N PHE A 69 8.33 -1.08 -0.98
CA PHE A 69 7.24 -0.78 -1.90
C PHE A 69 6.39 -2.02 -2.15
N LEU A 70 5.09 -1.92 -1.97
CA LEU A 70 4.14 -2.98 -2.28
C LEU A 70 3.18 -2.52 -3.38
N PHE A 71 3.24 -3.17 -4.54
CA PHE A 71 2.39 -2.86 -5.70
C PHE A 71 1.33 -3.92 -5.90
N ASN A 72 0.08 -3.51 -6.20
CA ASN A 72 -1.00 -4.47 -6.48
C ASN A 72 -0.67 -5.41 -7.65
N SER A 73 0.03 -4.93 -8.69
CA SER A 73 0.36 -5.77 -9.85
C SER A 73 1.40 -6.87 -9.58
N ILE A 74 2.13 -6.80 -8.46
CA ILE A 74 3.25 -7.72 -8.16
C ILE A 74 2.94 -8.60 -6.94
N LEU A 75 2.29 -8.05 -5.92
CA LEU A 75 1.98 -8.74 -4.66
C LEU A 75 0.52 -9.15 -4.51
N PHE A 76 -0.33 -8.78 -5.47
CA PHE A 76 -1.79 -8.92 -5.35
C PHE A 76 -2.42 -9.26 -6.71
N LEU A 77 -2.16 -10.47 -7.22
CA LEU A 77 -2.71 -10.89 -8.52
C LEU A 77 -4.25 -10.72 -8.52
N TYR A 78 -4.76 -9.88 -9.42
CA TYR A 78 -6.19 -9.58 -9.59
C TYR A 78 -6.95 -9.18 -8.32
N VAL A 79 -6.32 -8.41 -7.42
CA VAL A 79 -7.03 -7.93 -6.23
C VAL A 79 -8.01 -6.80 -6.58
N ARG A 80 -9.29 -7.06 -6.31
CA ARG A 80 -10.31 -6.02 -6.28
C ARG A 80 -10.07 -5.12 -5.08
N VAL A 81 -9.86 -3.84 -5.34
CA VAL A 81 -9.66 -2.81 -4.30
C VAL A 81 -10.98 -2.18 -3.83
N ASN A 82 -12.06 -2.41 -4.58
CA ASN A 82 -13.42 -1.93 -4.29
C ASN A 82 -14.47 -3.00 -4.66
N GLY A 83 -15.68 -2.87 -4.10
CA GLY A 83 -16.80 -3.79 -4.32
C GLY A 83 -16.94 -4.87 -3.24
N PRO A 84 -17.94 -5.76 -3.34
CA PRO A 84 -18.22 -6.79 -2.35
C PRO A 84 -17.04 -7.77 -2.17
N ASP A 85 -16.33 -8.08 -3.25
CA ASP A 85 -15.16 -8.98 -3.23
C ASP A 85 -13.85 -8.22 -3.00
N THR A 86 -13.89 -7.07 -2.31
CA THR A 86 -12.66 -6.33 -2.00
C THR A 86 -11.75 -7.21 -1.13
N ALA A 87 -10.46 -7.30 -1.49
CA ALA A 87 -9.52 -8.03 -0.64
C ALA A 87 -9.46 -7.43 0.77
N PRO A 88 -9.44 -8.26 1.83
CA PRO A 88 -9.53 -7.76 3.20
C PRO A 88 -8.45 -6.75 3.60
N VAL A 89 -7.22 -6.92 3.11
CA VAL A 89 -6.13 -5.95 3.25
C VAL A 89 -6.50 -4.56 2.72
N TYR A 90 -7.23 -4.48 1.61
CA TYR A 90 -7.74 -3.21 1.07
C TYR A 90 -8.94 -2.68 1.86
N ASN A 91 -9.75 -3.52 2.49
CA ASN A 91 -10.77 -3.03 3.43
C ASN A 91 -10.11 -2.35 4.62
N PHE A 92 -9.07 -2.94 5.20
CA PHE A 92 -8.25 -2.33 6.25
C PHE A 92 -7.61 -1.00 5.80
N LEU A 93 -6.92 -0.99 4.66
CA LEU A 93 -6.27 0.21 4.13
C LEU A 93 -7.28 1.34 3.89
N LYS A 94 -8.46 1.03 3.34
CA LYS A 94 -9.51 2.01 3.04
C LYS A 94 -10.20 2.56 4.28
N ALA A 95 -10.41 1.72 5.30
CA ALA A 95 -11.04 2.12 6.56
C ALA A 95 -10.17 3.11 7.34
N ASN A 96 -8.85 3.00 7.22
CA ASN A 96 -7.92 3.88 7.88
C ASN A 96 -7.69 5.17 7.09
N LYS A 97 -7.91 6.33 7.75
CA LYS A 97 -7.71 7.67 7.17
C LYS A 97 -8.57 7.94 5.93
N GLY A 98 -9.76 7.34 5.85
CA GLY A 98 -10.79 7.72 4.89
C GLY A 98 -11.34 9.12 5.22
N GLY A 99 -11.32 10.03 4.24
CA GLY A 99 -11.88 11.37 4.41
C GLY A 99 -13.41 11.38 4.42
N PHE A 100 -13.99 12.57 4.55
CA PHE A 100 -15.44 12.82 4.61
C PHE A 100 -16.24 12.29 3.39
N PHE A 101 -15.58 11.99 2.27
CA PHE A 101 -16.17 11.48 1.02
C PHE A 101 -16.08 9.95 0.86
N GLY A 102 -15.90 9.23 1.96
CA GLY A 102 -15.93 7.77 1.99
C GLY A 102 -14.57 7.10 1.75
N SER A 103 -14.55 5.78 1.98
CA SER A 103 -13.34 4.97 2.01
C SER A 103 -12.90 4.45 0.63
N ARG A 104 -13.71 4.63 -0.43
CA ARG A 104 -13.49 4.09 -1.79
C ARG A 104 -12.19 4.58 -2.41
N ILE A 105 -11.45 3.70 -3.07
CA ILE A 105 -10.27 4.06 -3.89
C ILE A 105 -10.78 4.57 -5.24
N LYS A 106 -10.64 5.87 -5.51
CA LYS A 106 -11.25 6.52 -6.67
C LYS A 106 -10.54 6.21 -7.98
N TRP A 107 -9.22 6.02 -7.96
CA TRP A 107 -8.41 5.79 -9.16
C TRP A 107 -7.08 5.08 -8.85
N ASN A 108 -6.34 4.71 -9.90
CA ASN A 108 -4.96 4.23 -9.80
C ASN A 108 -4.04 5.31 -9.22
N PHE A 109 -2.95 4.88 -8.60
CA PHE A 109 -1.94 5.65 -7.88
C PHE A 109 -2.38 6.29 -6.57
N THR A 110 -3.42 5.76 -5.93
CA THR A 110 -3.65 5.96 -4.49
C THR A 110 -2.52 5.27 -3.71
N LYS A 111 -1.98 5.97 -2.71
CA LYS A 111 -0.82 5.50 -1.96
C LYS A 111 -1.17 5.46 -0.48
N PHE A 112 -0.66 4.47 0.24
CA PHE A 112 -0.77 4.36 1.68
C PHE A 112 0.62 4.25 2.27
N LEU A 113 0.93 5.10 3.24
CA LEU A 113 2.16 5.01 4.03
C LEU A 113 1.84 4.30 5.34
N ILE A 114 2.57 3.21 5.61
CA ILE A 114 2.39 2.35 6.77
C ILE A 114 3.66 2.44 7.62
N ASP A 115 3.50 2.62 8.93
CA ASP A 115 4.61 2.60 9.89
C ASP A 115 5.16 1.19 10.15
N ARG A 116 6.19 1.12 11.00
CA ARG A 116 6.90 -0.10 11.39
C ARG A 116 6.04 -1.10 12.18
N ASP A 117 4.95 -0.63 12.80
CA ASP A 117 3.99 -1.46 13.54
C ASP A 117 2.87 -1.98 12.62
N GLY A 118 2.82 -1.48 11.38
CA GLY A 118 1.86 -1.88 10.37
C GLY A 118 0.58 -1.05 10.36
N LYS A 119 0.57 0.12 11.02
CA LYS A 119 -0.57 1.05 11.02
C LYS A 119 -0.47 2.03 9.86
N VAL A 120 -1.62 2.43 9.32
CA VAL A 120 -1.69 3.40 8.24
C VAL A 120 -1.49 4.81 8.79
N LEU A 121 -0.35 5.42 8.46
CA LEU A 121 -0.04 6.82 8.81
C LEU A 121 -0.83 7.79 7.92
N HIS A 122 -0.74 7.59 6.60
CA HIS A 122 -1.30 8.49 5.61
C HIS A 122 -1.90 7.75 4.42
N ARG A 123 -2.89 8.40 3.79
CA ARG A 123 -3.48 8.03 2.52
C ARG A 123 -3.39 9.21 1.57
N TYR A 124 -2.79 9.00 0.40
CA TYR A 124 -2.58 10.05 -0.60
C TYR A 124 -3.44 9.80 -1.84
N SER A 125 -3.90 10.89 -2.45
CA SER A 125 -4.75 10.81 -3.64
C SER A 125 -3.95 10.33 -4.86
N PRO A 126 -4.63 9.82 -5.91
CA PRO A 126 -4.05 9.55 -7.22
C PRO A 126 -3.18 10.68 -7.78
N THR A 127 -3.58 11.93 -7.55
CA THR A 127 -2.94 13.13 -8.10
C THR A 127 -1.83 13.68 -7.20
N THR A 128 -1.66 13.16 -5.97
CA THR A 128 -0.51 13.47 -5.14
C THR A 128 0.76 12.86 -5.76
N ALA A 129 1.71 13.73 -6.13
CA ALA A 129 3.00 13.35 -6.69
C ALA A 129 3.81 12.54 -5.67
N PRO A 130 4.42 11.39 -6.04
CA PRO A 130 5.22 10.61 -5.10
C PRO A 130 6.34 11.42 -4.41
N LEU A 131 7.06 12.30 -5.11
CA LEU A 131 8.13 13.09 -4.47
C LEU A 131 7.59 14.05 -3.40
N SER A 132 6.35 14.52 -3.52
CA SER A 132 5.76 15.42 -2.53
C SER A 132 5.51 14.76 -1.16
N ILE A 133 5.51 13.43 -1.09
CA ILE A 133 5.32 12.67 0.17
C ILE A 133 6.63 12.24 0.81
N GLU A 134 7.78 12.62 0.24
CA GLU A 134 9.10 12.22 0.72
C GLU A 134 9.34 12.63 2.18
N ARG A 135 8.91 13.82 2.58
CA ARG A 135 9.05 14.30 3.95
C ARG A 135 8.36 13.38 4.96
N ASP A 136 7.20 12.84 4.61
CA ASP A 136 6.47 11.92 5.48
C ASP A 136 7.12 10.53 5.52
N ILE A 137 7.72 10.10 4.41
CA ILE A 137 8.56 8.89 4.36
C ILE A 137 9.78 9.05 5.30
N GLN A 138 10.48 10.18 5.24
CA GLN A 138 11.64 10.45 6.10
C GLN A 138 11.26 10.42 7.59
N LYS A 139 10.13 11.05 7.96
CA LYS A 139 9.61 10.98 9.34
C LYS A 139 9.28 9.55 9.75
N ALA A 140 8.61 8.78 8.90
CA ALA A 140 8.29 7.39 9.19
C ALA A 140 9.54 6.51 9.36
N LEU A 141 10.61 6.82 8.61
CA LEU A 141 11.92 6.20 8.74
C LEU A 141 12.73 6.72 9.95
N GLY A 142 12.31 7.81 10.59
CA GLY A 142 13.06 8.46 11.67
C GLY A 142 14.35 9.13 11.18
N GLU A 143 14.38 9.58 9.92
CA GLU A 143 15.51 10.33 9.35
C GLU A 143 15.48 11.82 9.68
N ILE A 144 14.31 12.34 10.10
CA ILE A 144 14.07 13.74 10.49
C ILE A 144 13.04 13.84 11.61
#